data_AF-A0A6J2XSV1-F1
#
_entry.id   AF-A0A6J2XSV1-F1
#
_cell.length_a   1.000
_cell.length_b   1.000
_cell.length_c   1.000
_cell.angle_alpha   90.00
_cell.angle_beta   90.00
_cell.angle_gamma   90.00
#
_symmetry.space_group_name_H-M   'P 1'
#
loop_
_entity.id
_entity.type
_entity.pdbx_description
1 polymer ?
#
loop_
_entity_poly.entity_id
_entity_poly.type
_entity_poly.pdbx_seq_one_letter_code
_entity_poly.pdbx_strand_id
1 'polypeptide(L)'
;MDGGLINQVNPQNAHLVHFVLDKRISHQRTQDGAIIVSNTDNRVGVSEIEHSFKILEGVDPNLIPNGWIKNHFKWIVWKLASYERTCKKFEGCLNLENIIQQLKYRYDMEIDRVKRSALRKIFEKDDCPKKTMVLCVSKIVKNNDTYELELTDGWYPIRTVIDKPLSDQVVKNKIRLGVKLITSGAELVNCEGCFPLEAPDTTFLKINYNSTRRAIWWAQLGYQKNATPFPIPISSINFEGGRVGCVRCTIFRVYPVTYLEKNNNRHVRRNQRAEELCDHNFESNRLKEIEKINNRKQNSSRNNLSVQINNKLLKDIRNIKEPDVLYEICKNAEAEDLQDLSTEQQDLLNDYVKKKIAVEQHEALKQMNDIHKLIPNRSTTAVLKIKILDTSCTSNKSYDLHIWNPQESHFLELKEGNIITVYNVSCSSKWGLTTSHSTQFLREPKMENNTYTPFERKVTRIRDLQKFQSLLSNFNEFDTVGLPIMKTVNNSQELWIADSDKNLLRVKIFEPPDKILLLDKVEVGRPISLCNLTFESICDKYAYAIGDFHTTVSRYPQSKYLQDELNELENILKTTDLKSIVEICKSRICNIIGPTAEKLNSDIDEMACSQMTATDFVLLQCVDNLI
;
A
#
# COMPACT_ATOMS: atom_id res chain seq x y z
N MET A 1 49.50 -28.33 3.01
CA MET A 1 48.45 -28.34 4.06
C MET A 1 48.07 -29.80 4.25
N ASP A 2 47.97 -30.32 5.47
CA ASP A 2 47.54 -31.71 5.65
C ASP A 2 46.08 -31.85 5.18
N GLY A 3 45.80 -32.80 4.29
CA GLY A 3 44.51 -32.92 3.57
C GLY A 3 43.26 -33.06 4.47
N GLY A 4 43.41 -33.34 5.76
CA GLY A 4 42.31 -33.33 6.73
C GLY A 4 41.84 -31.94 7.17
N LEU A 5 42.72 -30.92 7.14
CA LEU A 5 42.44 -29.58 7.65
C LEU A 5 41.54 -28.77 6.71
N ILE A 6 41.60 -29.01 5.40
CA ILE A 6 40.83 -28.25 4.40
C ILE A 6 39.32 -28.40 4.59
N ASN A 7 38.87 -29.57 5.05
CA ASN A 7 37.46 -29.87 5.33
C ASN A 7 36.91 -29.07 6.52
N GLN A 8 37.79 -28.57 7.38
CA GLN A 8 37.42 -27.79 8.56
C GLN A 8 37.44 -26.28 8.29
N VAL A 9 38.01 -25.84 7.15
CA VAL A 9 38.12 -24.41 6.79
C VAL A 9 36.75 -23.82 6.46
N ASN A 10 36.36 -22.84 7.24
CA ASN A 10 35.10 -22.11 7.17
C ASN A 10 35.37 -20.61 7.40
N PRO A 11 34.39 -19.72 7.19
CA PRO A 11 34.63 -18.28 7.29
C PRO A 11 35.05 -17.79 8.68
N GLN A 12 34.80 -18.57 9.74
CA GLN A 12 35.19 -18.21 11.10
C GLN A 12 36.64 -18.54 11.41
N ASN A 13 37.23 -19.55 10.77
CA ASN A 13 38.62 -19.99 11.05
C ASN A 13 39.57 -19.82 9.85
N ALA A 14 39.11 -19.40 8.67
CA ALA A 14 39.96 -19.25 7.49
C ALA A 14 41.16 -18.30 7.70
N HIS A 15 41.02 -17.30 8.56
CA HIS A 15 42.10 -16.38 8.93
C HIS A 15 43.16 -16.99 9.88
N LEU A 16 42.92 -18.19 10.40
CA LEU A 16 43.82 -18.94 11.29
C LEU A 16 44.56 -20.07 10.55
N VAL A 17 44.34 -20.22 9.24
CA VAL A 17 44.98 -21.26 8.43
C VAL A 17 46.46 -20.95 8.28
N HIS A 18 47.28 -21.96 8.50
CA HIS A 18 48.73 -21.91 8.30
C HIS A 18 49.16 -22.90 7.21
N PHE A 19 50.15 -22.51 6.42
CA PHE A 19 50.82 -23.32 5.42
C PHE A 19 52.17 -23.76 5.95
N VAL A 20 52.55 -25.02 5.74
CA VAL A 20 53.84 -25.55 6.18
C VAL A 20 54.78 -25.55 4.98
N LEU A 21 55.95 -24.91 5.11
CA LEU A 21 57.02 -24.99 4.13
C LEU A 21 57.90 -26.22 4.40
N ASP A 22 58.58 -26.72 3.37
CA ASP A 22 59.57 -27.78 3.54
C ASP A 22 60.70 -27.30 4.47
N LYS A 23 61.14 -28.14 5.41
CA LYS A 23 62.16 -27.81 6.42
C LYS A 23 63.50 -27.35 5.81
N ARG A 24 63.73 -27.62 4.52
CA ARG A 24 64.94 -27.21 3.79
C ARG A 24 64.84 -25.81 3.18
N ILE A 25 63.65 -25.21 3.13
CA ILE A 25 63.36 -23.96 2.44
C ILE A 25 62.71 -22.99 3.43
N SER A 26 63.46 -21.99 3.86
CA SER A 26 62.98 -20.95 4.81
C SER A 26 62.09 -19.89 4.16
N HIS A 27 62.05 -19.84 2.83
CA HIS A 27 61.30 -18.84 2.09
C HIS A 27 60.77 -19.36 0.76
N GLN A 28 59.58 -18.91 0.37
CA GLN A 28 58.99 -19.20 -0.94
C GLN A 28 58.90 -17.91 -1.77
N ARG A 29 59.36 -17.95 -3.02
CA ARG A 29 59.17 -16.85 -3.98
C ARG A 29 57.95 -17.13 -4.86
N THR A 30 57.08 -16.14 -5.00
CA THR A 30 55.90 -16.20 -5.88
C THR A 30 56.22 -15.70 -7.29
N GLN A 31 55.36 -16.00 -8.27
CA GLN A 31 55.56 -15.56 -9.66
C GLN A 31 55.51 -14.03 -9.79
N ASP A 32 54.69 -13.38 -8.98
CA ASP A 32 54.59 -11.91 -8.89
C ASP A 32 55.77 -11.27 -8.13
N GLY A 33 56.74 -12.07 -7.67
CA GLY A 33 57.97 -11.58 -7.04
C GLY A 33 57.93 -11.45 -5.52
N ALA A 34 56.82 -11.78 -4.85
CA ALA A 34 56.74 -11.74 -3.38
C ALA A 34 57.65 -12.81 -2.76
N ILE A 35 58.40 -12.44 -1.72
CA ILE A 35 59.25 -13.34 -0.93
C ILE A 35 58.57 -13.60 0.41
N ILE A 36 58.11 -14.84 0.59
CA ILE A 36 57.38 -15.29 1.79
C ILE A 36 58.32 -16.02 2.71
N VAL A 37 58.63 -15.43 3.87
CA VAL A 37 59.50 -16.05 4.89
C VAL A 37 58.63 -16.73 5.93
N SER A 38 58.90 -18.01 6.22
CA SER A 38 58.17 -18.72 7.28
C SER A 38 58.64 -18.33 8.67
N ASN A 39 57.79 -18.56 9.67
CA ASN A 39 58.16 -18.42 11.07
C ASN A 39 59.12 -19.54 11.55
N THR A 40 59.48 -19.49 12.83
CA THR A 40 60.39 -20.45 13.48
C THR A 40 59.91 -21.90 13.40
N ASP A 41 58.61 -22.13 13.22
CA ASP A 41 57.99 -23.45 13.09
C ASP A 41 57.84 -23.91 11.62
N ASN A 42 58.45 -23.20 10.66
CA ASN A 42 58.27 -23.36 9.23
C ASN A 42 56.80 -23.20 8.78
N ARG A 43 56.03 -22.37 9.47
CA ARG A 43 54.64 -22.06 9.15
C ARG A 43 54.51 -20.66 8.57
N VAL A 44 53.55 -20.51 7.68
CA VAL A 44 53.17 -19.25 7.03
C VAL A 44 51.69 -19.04 7.30
N GLY A 45 51.35 -18.04 8.10
CA GLY A 45 50.00 -17.57 8.36
C GLY A 45 49.78 -16.16 7.82
N VAL A 46 48.78 -15.47 8.39
CA VAL A 46 48.43 -14.09 7.99
C VAL A 46 49.60 -13.13 8.22
N SER A 47 50.34 -13.27 9.33
CA SER A 47 51.41 -12.34 9.69
C SER A 47 52.56 -12.37 8.70
N GLU A 48 53.01 -13.57 8.31
CA GLU A 48 54.08 -13.75 7.32
C GLU A 48 53.63 -13.24 5.95
N ILE A 49 52.40 -13.53 5.55
CA ILE A 49 51.82 -13.04 4.29
C ILE A 49 51.69 -11.52 4.30
N GLU A 50 51.27 -10.93 5.41
CA GLU A 50 51.14 -9.47 5.56
C GLU A 50 52.49 -8.78 5.38
N HIS A 51 53.54 -9.29 6.02
CA HIS A 51 54.89 -8.76 5.87
C HIS A 51 55.37 -8.83 4.42
N SER A 52 55.25 -10.00 3.79
CA SER A 52 55.67 -10.22 2.41
C SER A 52 54.87 -9.39 1.40
N PHE A 53 53.57 -9.22 1.63
CA PHE A 53 52.71 -8.44 0.75
C PHE A 53 53.03 -6.95 0.80
N LYS A 54 53.38 -6.41 1.97
CA LYS A 54 53.80 -5.01 2.14
C LYS A 54 55.14 -4.69 1.46
N ILE A 55 55.99 -5.69 1.21
CA ILE A 55 57.30 -5.50 0.54
C ILE A 55 57.19 -5.76 -0.97
N LEU A 56 56.05 -6.29 -1.43
CA LEU A 56 55.83 -6.62 -2.83
C LEU A 56 55.92 -5.36 -3.72
N GLU A 57 56.61 -5.49 -4.85
CA GLU A 57 56.71 -4.40 -5.83
C GLU A 57 55.32 -3.98 -6.33
N GLY A 58 55.11 -2.66 -6.44
CA GLY A 58 53.82 -2.10 -6.85
C GLY A 58 52.74 -2.20 -5.77
N VAL A 59 53.11 -2.43 -4.51
CA VAL A 59 52.25 -2.26 -3.33
C VAL A 59 52.84 -1.14 -2.47
N ASP A 60 52.06 -0.09 -2.21
CA ASP A 60 52.38 0.93 -1.20
C ASP A 60 51.75 0.55 0.14
N PRO A 61 52.56 0.23 1.18
CA PRO A 61 52.06 -0.12 2.51
C PRO A 61 51.24 0.96 3.19
N ASN A 62 51.49 2.24 2.88
CA ASN A 62 50.81 3.37 3.53
C ASN A 62 49.35 3.49 3.09
N LEU A 63 49.00 2.91 1.94
CA LEU A 63 47.64 2.92 1.41
C LEU A 63 46.80 1.75 1.91
N ILE A 64 47.38 0.78 2.61
CA ILE A 64 46.68 -0.41 3.10
C ILE A 64 45.97 -0.10 4.41
N PRO A 65 44.63 -0.13 4.47
CA PRO A 65 43.89 0.12 5.71
C PRO A 65 44.18 -0.94 6.77
N ASN A 66 43.99 -0.55 8.03
CA ASN A 66 44.16 -1.46 9.16
C ASN A 66 43.26 -2.71 9.03
N GLY A 67 43.86 -3.89 9.15
CA GLY A 67 43.14 -5.17 9.05
C GLY A 67 42.74 -5.60 7.63
N TRP A 68 43.05 -4.82 6.59
CA TRP A 68 42.67 -5.11 5.19
C TRP A 68 43.21 -6.47 4.71
N ILE A 69 44.50 -6.73 4.92
CA ILE A 69 45.16 -7.99 4.49
C ILE A 69 44.52 -9.19 5.22
N LYS A 70 44.38 -9.12 6.54
CA LYS A 70 43.74 -10.18 7.35
C LYS A 70 42.31 -10.47 6.89
N ASN A 71 41.53 -9.42 6.61
CA ASN A 71 40.17 -9.55 6.09
C ASN A 71 40.14 -10.25 4.72
N HIS A 72 40.96 -9.82 3.77
CA HIS A 72 40.93 -10.42 2.43
C HIS A 72 41.54 -11.81 2.37
N PHE A 73 42.58 -12.06 3.16
CA PHE A 73 43.12 -13.40 3.35
C PHE A 73 42.03 -14.39 3.79
N LYS A 74 41.23 -14.01 4.81
CA LYS A 74 40.08 -14.83 5.28
C LYS A 74 39.17 -15.25 4.13
N TRP A 75 38.75 -14.30 3.28
CA TRP A 75 37.82 -14.58 2.18
C TRP A 75 38.46 -15.38 1.04
N ILE A 76 39.72 -15.10 0.71
CA ILE A 76 40.47 -15.84 -0.33
C ILE A 76 40.65 -17.29 0.09
N VAL A 77 41.13 -17.54 1.32
CA VAL A 77 41.35 -18.88 1.86
C VAL A 77 40.03 -19.65 1.93
N TRP A 78 38.96 -19.05 2.45
CA TRP A 78 37.66 -19.72 2.51
C TRP A 78 37.14 -20.10 1.12
N LYS A 79 37.27 -19.20 0.14
CA LYS A 79 36.86 -19.44 -1.25
C LYS A 79 37.66 -20.58 -1.87
N LEU A 80 38.99 -20.52 -1.83
CA LEU A 80 39.87 -21.53 -2.41
C LEU A 80 39.66 -22.90 -1.75
N ALA A 81 39.60 -22.95 -0.42
CA ALA A 81 39.27 -24.18 0.31
C ALA A 81 37.92 -24.76 -0.13
N SER A 82 36.92 -23.91 -0.38
CA SER A 82 35.62 -24.37 -0.88
C SER A 82 35.69 -24.92 -2.30
N TYR A 83 36.54 -24.37 -3.18
CA TYR A 83 36.72 -24.88 -4.53
C TYR A 83 37.32 -26.28 -4.53
N GLU A 84 38.40 -26.51 -3.78
CA GLU A 84 39.02 -27.83 -3.67
C GLU A 84 38.03 -28.89 -3.18
N ARG A 85 37.28 -28.57 -2.11
CA ARG A 85 36.30 -29.49 -1.53
C ARG A 85 35.18 -29.88 -2.47
N THR A 86 34.78 -28.97 -3.35
CA THR A 86 33.57 -29.13 -4.17
C THR A 86 33.88 -29.67 -5.56
N CYS A 87 35.07 -29.41 -6.09
CA CYS A 87 35.42 -29.77 -7.46
C CYS A 87 36.88 -30.15 -7.58
N LYS A 88 37.12 -31.42 -7.95
CA LYS A 88 38.46 -32.00 -8.14
C LYS A 88 39.36 -31.23 -9.11
N LYS A 89 38.78 -30.50 -10.07
CA LYS A 89 39.57 -29.67 -11.02
C LYS A 89 40.34 -28.54 -10.33
N PHE A 90 39.95 -28.16 -9.12
CA PHE A 90 40.61 -27.13 -8.33
C PHE A 90 41.50 -27.71 -7.22
N GLU A 91 41.79 -29.00 -7.23
CA GLU A 91 42.71 -29.62 -6.26
C GLU A 91 44.08 -28.91 -6.28
N GLY A 92 44.57 -28.53 -5.10
CA GLY A 92 45.82 -27.79 -4.94
C GLY A 92 45.74 -26.28 -5.25
N CYS A 93 44.56 -25.72 -5.54
CA CYS A 93 44.40 -24.27 -5.75
C CYS A 93 44.58 -23.43 -4.46
N LEU A 94 44.43 -24.00 -3.27
CA LEU A 94 44.68 -23.37 -1.98
C LEU A 94 46.17 -23.46 -1.66
N ASN A 95 46.93 -22.52 -2.21
CA ASN A 95 48.37 -22.41 -2.04
C ASN A 95 48.80 -20.95 -1.88
N LEU A 96 50.04 -20.72 -1.43
CA LEU A 96 50.56 -19.39 -1.15
C LEU A 96 50.62 -18.50 -2.40
N GLU A 97 50.91 -19.08 -3.56
CA GLU A 97 50.93 -18.38 -4.85
C GLU A 97 49.57 -17.73 -5.15
N ASN A 98 48.52 -18.54 -5.18
CA ASN A 98 47.16 -18.08 -5.49
C ASN A 98 46.62 -17.10 -4.43
N ILE A 99 47.10 -17.18 -3.19
CA ILE A 99 46.72 -16.24 -2.14
C ILE A 99 47.34 -14.87 -2.39
N ILE A 100 48.65 -14.80 -2.66
CA ILE A 100 49.34 -13.54 -2.96
C ILE A 100 48.80 -12.91 -4.25
N GLN A 101 48.64 -13.70 -5.32
CA GLN A 101 48.07 -13.21 -6.59
C GLN A 101 46.68 -12.57 -6.39
N GLN A 102 45.82 -13.21 -5.58
CA GLN A 102 44.50 -12.67 -5.30
C GLN A 102 44.49 -11.49 -4.32
N LEU A 103 45.43 -11.42 -3.39
CA LEU A 103 45.63 -10.23 -2.56
C LEU A 103 46.09 -9.05 -3.43
N LYS A 104 47.04 -9.27 -4.35
CA LYS A 104 47.49 -8.24 -5.29
C LYS A 104 46.36 -7.77 -6.18
N TYR A 105 45.59 -8.70 -6.77
CA TYR A 105 44.39 -8.36 -7.53
C TYR A 105 43.40 -7.49 -6.73
N ARG A 106 43.19 -7.79 -5.45
CA ARG A 106 42.29 -6.98 -4.61
C ARG A 106 42.85 -5.59 -4.33
N TYR A 107 44.16 -5.48 -4.10
CA TYR A 107 44.85 -4.20 -3.92
C TYR A 107 44.71 -3.34 -5.17
N ASP A 108 45.04 -3.89 -6.34
CA ASP A 108 44.95 -3.19 -7.62
C ASP A 108 43.53 -2.72 -7.91
N MET A 109 42.53 -3.51 -7.54
CA MET A 109 41.14 -3.19 -7.78
C MET A 109 40.61 -2.15 -6.80
N GLU A 110 40.81 -2.33 -5.49
CA GLU A 110 40.21 -1.48 -4.47
C GLU A 110 41.02 -0.21 -4.20
N ILE A 111 42.36 -0.31 -4.17
CA ILE A 111 43.27 0.78 -3.84
C ILE A 111 43.65 1.54 -5.12
N ASP A 112 44.32 0.89 -6.08
CA ASP A 112 44.84 1.60 -7.27
C ASP A 112 43.73 2.07 -8.21
N ARG A 113 42.73 1.21 -8.45
CA ARG A 113 41.61 1.50 -9.38
C ARG A 113 40.36 2.03 -8.70
N VAL A 114 40.35 2.13 -7.37
CA VAL A 114 39.22 2.66 -6.58
C VAL A 114 37.88 1.95 -6.88
N LYS A 115 37.92 0.67 -7.27
CA LYS A 115 36.74 -0.16 -7.55
C LYS A 115 36.24 -0.83 -6.28
N ARG A 116 35.38 -0.10 -5.59
CA ARG A 116 34.78 -0.48 -4.32
C ARG A 116 33.67 -1.53 -4.47
N SER A 117 33.65 -2.51 -3.56
CA SER A 117 32.62 -3.55 -3.50
C SER A 117 31.25 -2.99 -3.06
N ALA A 118 30.21 -3.83 -3.09
CA ALA A 118 28.85 -3.39 -2.78
C ALA A 118 28.73 -2.92 -1.32
N LEU A 119 29.22 -3.74 -0.37
CA LEU A 119 29.19 -3.36 1.04
C LEU A 119 30.12 -2.18 1.33
N ARG A 120 31.28 -2.10 0.65
CA ARG A 120 32.19 -0.95 0.76
C ARG A 120 31.47 0.37 0.47
N LYS A 121 30.75 0.43 -0.66
CA LYS A 121 29.96 1.60 -1.05
C LYS A 121 28.80 1.89 -0.09
N ILE A 122 28.16 0.85 0.45
CA ILE A 122 27.07 1.00 1.42
C ILE A 122 27.57 1.59 2.73
N PHE A 123 28.67 1.08 3.29
CA PHE A 123 29.27 1.60 4.53
C PHE A 123 29.73 3.05 4.38
N GLU A 124 30.25 3.43 3.21
CA GLU A 124 30.66 4.80 2.91
C GLU A 124 29.50 5.73 2.54
N LYS A 125 28.27 5.21 2.43
CA LYS A 125 27.06 5.93 1.96
C LYS A 125 27.13 6.46 0.53
N ASP A 126 28.05 5.94 -0.27
CA ASP A 126 28.20 6.28 -1.69
C ASP A 126 27.23 5.52 -2.60
N ASP A 127 26.59 4.45 -2.10
CA ASP A 127 25.52 3.75 -2.82
C ASP A 127 24.45 3.19 -1.87
N CYS A 128 23.28 2.88 -2.42
CA CYS A 128 22.09 2.55 -1.66
C CYS A 128 22.01 1.06 -1.29
N PRO A 129 21.70 0.71 -0.02
CA PRO A 129 21.44 -0.67 0.38
C PRO A 129 20.12 -1.24 -0.19
N LYS A 130 19.24 -0.41 -0.75
CA LYS A 130 17.95 -0.85 -1.30
C LYS A 130 18.06 -1.61 -2.61
N LYS A 131 19.17 -1.47 -3.34
CA LYS A 131 19.39 -2.17 -4.63
C LYS A 131 19.48 -3.67 -4.38
N THR A 132 19.01 -4.45 -5.35
CA THR A 132 19.12 -5.90 -5.30
C THR A 132 20.59 -6.35 -5.26
N MET A 133 20.94 -7.15 -4.26
CA MET A 133 22.29 -7.68 -4.07
C MET A 133 22.27 -9.12 -3.59
N VAL A 134 23.34 -9.85 -3.85
CA VAL A 134 23.56 -11.21 -3.36
C VAL A 134 24.68 -11.20 -2.35
N LEU A 135 24.41 -11.71 -1.15
CA LEU A 135 25.38 -11.83 -0.07
C LEU A 135 25.47 -13.28 0.40
N CYS A 136 26.60 -13.67 0.98
CA CYS A 136 26.85 -15.02 1.50
C CYS A 136 26.84 -15.01 3.02
N VAL A 137 26.20 -16.00 3.64
CA VAL A 137 26.19 -16.15 5.11
C VAL A 137 27.58 -16.57 5.60
N SER A 138 28.26 -15.70 6.34
CA SER A 138 29.60 -15.95 6.91
C SER A 138 29.58 -16.26 8.41
N LYS A 139 28.55 -15.84 9.16
CA LYS A 139 28.37 -16.18 10.58
C LYS A 139 26.88 -16.27 10.92
N ILE A 140 26.56 -17.10 11.90
CA ILE A 140 25.23 -17.15 12.52
C ILE A 140 25.45 -17.10 14.02
N VAL A 141 24.84 -16.13 14.68
CA VAL A 141 24.88 -15.96 16.15
C VAL A 141 23.46 -16.10 16.67
N LYS A 142 23.28 -16.91 17.71
CA LYS A 142 22.00 -17.04 18.41
C LYS A 142 22.03 -16.12 19.63
N ASN A 143 21.16 -15.11 19.64
CA ASN A 143 21.00 -14.15 20.74
C ASN A 143 19.63 -14.38 21.39
N ASN A 144 19.61 -15.06 22.54
CA ASN A 144 18.39 -15.50 23.23
C ASN A 144 17.46 -16.27 22.26
N ASP A 145 16.34 -15.65 21.88
CA ASP A 145 15.30 -16.18 20.98
C ASP A 145 15.41 -15.69 19.53
N THR A 146 16.42 -14.88 19.23
CA THR A 146 16.65 -14.30 17.89
C THR A 146 17.94 -14.82 17.26
N TYR A 147 17.99 -14.79 15.94
CA TYR A 147 19.19 -15.09 15.18
C TYR A 147 19.72 -13.82 14.54
N GLU A 148 21.04 -13.68 14.56
CA GLU A 148 21.76 -12.66 13.85
C GLU A 148 22.65 -13.32 12.81
N LEU A 149 22.67 -12.75 11.59
CA LEU A 149 23.53 -13.22 10.51
C LEU A 149 24.65 -12.20 10.28
N GLU A 150 25.85 -12.70 10.02
CA GLU A 150 26.87 -11.93 9.31
C GLU A 150 26.82 -12.36 7.84
N LEU A 151 26.66 -11.38 6.96
CA LEU A 151 26.64 -11.58 5.51
C LEU A 151 27.86 -10.92 4.88
N THR A 152 28.36 -11.46 3.77
CA THR A 152 29.47 -10.88 3.02
C THR A 152 29.19 -10.80 1.53
N ASP A 153 29.68 -9.73 0.88
CA ASP A 153 29.76 -9.61 -0.58
C ASP A 153 31.03 -10.25 -1.17
N GLY A 154 31.80 -10.97 -0.35
CA GLY A 154 33.09 -11.56 -0.70
C GLY A 154 34.28 -10.61 -0.51
N TRP A 155 34.04 -9.35 -0.13
CA TRP A 155 35.07 -8.36 0.20
C TRP A 155 35.01 -7.95 1.65
N TYR A 156 33.83 -7.62 2.15
CA TYR A 156 33.63 -7.20 3.53
C TYR A 156 32.45 -7.94 4.16
N PRO A 157 32.43 -8.11 5.49
CA PRO A 157 31.27 -8.59 6.22
C PRO A 157 30.35 -7.43 6.63
N ILE A 158 29.07 -7.74 6.91
CA ILE A 158 28.13 -6.86 7.58
C ILE A 158 27.20 -7.69 8.48
N ARG A 159 26.94 -7.21 9.69
CA ARG A 159 25.96 -7.81 10.60
C ARG A 159 24.55 -7.42 10.17
N THR A 160 23.58 -8.30 10.39
CA THR A 160 22.19 -8.05 9.93
C THR A 160 21.18 -8.13 11.05
N VAL A 161 20.15 -7.29 10.95
CA VAL A 161 18.88 -7.47 11.68
C VAL A 161 17.91 -8.18 10.75
N ILE A 162 17.36 -9.30 11.20
CA ILE A 162 16.41 -10.11 10.44
C ILE A 162 15.07 -10.20 11.17
N ASP A 163 13.99 -10.40 10.42
CA ASP A 163 12.67 -10.63 10.99
C ASP A 163 12.47 -12.08 11.49
N LYS A 164 11.35 -12.30 12.20
CA LYS A 164 11.01 -13.62 12.75
C LYS A 164 10.89 -14.69 11.64
N PRO A 165 10.25 -14.44 10.49
CA PRO A 165 10.17 -15.45 9.43
C PRO A 165 11.53 -15.83 8.82
N LEU A 166 12.50 -14.91 8.72
CA LEU A 166 13.88 -15.25 8.36
C LEU A 166 14.59 -16.06 9.45
N SER A 167 14.41 -15.70 10.71
CA SER A 167 14.94 -16.47 11.85
C SER A 167 14.44 -17.92 11.83
N ASP A 168 13.16 -18.13 11.48
CA ASP A 168 12.60 -19.47 11.32
C ASP A 168 13.26 -20.26 10.18
N GLN A 169 13.77 -19.60 9.14
CA GLN A 169 14.51 -20.29 8.07
C GLN A 169 15.90 -20.74 8.53
N VAL A 170 16.50 -20.06 9.52
CA VAL A 170 17.73 -20.51 10.19
C VAL A 170 17.44 -21.76 11.00
N VAL A 171 16.37 -21.76 11.81
CA VAL A 171 15.93 -22.93 12.60
C VAL A 171 15.63 -24.13 11.68
N LYS A 172 15.00 -23.88 10.53
CA LYS A 172 14.71 -24.91 9.51
C LYS A 172 15.95 -25.33 8.69
N ASN A 173 17.15 -24.84 9.03
CA ASN A 173 18.42 -25.10 8.34
C ASN A 173 18.41 -24.75 6.83
N LYS A 174 17.49 -23.89 6.40
CA LYS A 174 17.44 -23.38 5.01
C LYS A 174 18.44 -22.24 4.82
N ILE A 175 18.66 -21.45 5.87
CA ILE A 175 19.75 -20.47 5.97
C ILE A 175 20.84 -21.09 6.85
N ARG A 176 22.01 -21.34 6.27
CA ARG A 176 23.18 -21.89 6.96
C ARG A 176 24.46 -21.26 6.40
N LEU A 177 25.59 -21.47 7.07
CA LEU A 177 26.89 -20.97 6.62
C LEU A 177 27.17 -21.34 5.16
N GLY A 178 27.65 -20.36 4.38
CA GLY A 178 27.97 -20.50 2.96
C GLY A 178 26.76 -20.39 2.02
N VAL A 179 25.53 -20.29 2.52
CA VAL A 179 24.35 -20.06 1.66
C VAL A 179 24.38 -18.63 1.14
N LYS A 180 24.14 -18.49 -0.17
CA LYS A 180 23.93 -17.19 -0.80
C LYS A 180 22.47 -16.77 -0.69
N LEU A 181 22.24 -15.53 -0.29
CA LEU A 181 20.94 -14.89 -0.19
C LEU A 181 20.89 -13.74 -1.17
N ILE A 182 19.81 -13.65 -1.96
CA ILE A 182 19.47 -12.46 -2.72
C ILE A 182 18.50 -11.63 -1.90
N THR A 183 18.76 -10.33 -1.76
CA THR A 183 17.93 -9.40 -1.01
C THR A 183 17.75 -8.09 -1.77
N SER A 184 16.60 -7.45 -1.59
CA SER A 184 16.28 -6.13 -2.13
C SER A 184 15.60 -5.27 -1.06
N GLY A 185 15.69 -3.95 -1.16
CA GLY A 185 15.04 -3.05 -0.20
C GLY A 185 15.63 -3.11 1.22
N ALA A 186 16.91 -3.47 1.35
CA ALA A 186 17.57 -3.48 2.65
C ALA A 186 17.82 -2.04 3.16
N GLU A 187 17.94 -1.91 4.48
CA GLU A 187 18.14 -0.62 5.16
C GLU A 187 19.43 -0.69 5.99
N LEU A 188 20.31 0.29 5.82
CA LEU A 188 21.50 0.44 6.66
C LEU A 188 21.12 1.23 7.91
N VAL A 189 21.45 0.71 9.09
CA VAL A 189 21.07 1.25 10.39
C VAL A 189 22.33 1.58 11.19
N ASN A 190 22.33 2.74 11.87
CA ASN A 190 23.40 3.22 12.75
C ASN A 190 24.79 3.37 12.09
N CYS A 191 24.85 3.81 10.84
CA CYS A 191 26.11 4.12 10.16
C CYS A 191 26.13 5.59 9.74
N GLU A 192 27.19 6.31 10.09
CA GLU A 192 27.37 7.71 9.69
C GLU A 192 28.12 7.85 8.35
N GLY A 193 28.76 6.78 7.87
CA GLY A 193 29.67 6.79 6.74
C GLY A 193 31.07 6.42 7.24
N CYS A 194 31.58 5.24 6.90
CA CYS A 194 32.86 4.77 7.44
C CYS A 194 33.51 3.68 6.56
N PHE A 195 34.78 3.38 6.85
CA PHE A 195 35.43 2.20 6.30
C PHE A 195 34.81 0.93 6.92
N PRO A 196 34.50 -0.14 6.14
CA PRO A 196 33.81 -1.33 6.67
C PRO A 196 34.48 -2.00 7.88
N LEU A 197 35.81 -2.01 7.93
CA LEU A 197 36.55 -2.62 9.06
C LEU A 197 36.66 -1.69 10.29
N GLU A 198 36.25 -0.44 10.16
CA GLU A 198 36.20 0.57 11.23
C GLU A 198 34.75 0.83 11.67
N ALA A 199 33.78 0.13 11.06
CA ALA A 199 32.38 0.30 11.36
C ALA A 199 32.07 -0.06 12.82
N PRO A 200 31.30 0.75 13.55
CA PRO A 200 30.86 0.43 14.91
C PRO A 200 30.09 -0.89 14.95
N ASP A 201 30.22 -1.65 16.03
CA ASP A 201 29.49 -2.91 16.26
C ASP A 201 27.96 -2.76 16.25
N THR A 202 27.46 -1.53 16.38
CA THR A 202 26.05 -1.15 16.31
C THR A 202 25.54 -0.97 14.89
N THR A 203 26.40 -1.08 13.86
CA THR A 203 26.04 -0.96 12.45
C THR A 203 25.41 -2.25 11.95
N PHE A 204 24.19 -2.16 11.40
CA PHE A 204 23.48 -3.33 10.88
C PHE A 204 22.85 -3.07 9.52
N LEU A 205 22.78 -4.14 8.72
CA LEU A 205 21.95 -4.19 7.53
C LEU A 205 20.63 -4.91 7.87
N LYS A 206 19.53 -4.18 7.86
CA LYS A 206 18.20 -4.76 8.07
C LYS A 206 17.70 -5.39 6.78
N ILE A 207 17.36 -6.67 6.84
CA ILE A 207 16.77 -7.43 5.73
C ILE A 207 15.48 -8.11 6.19
N ASN A 208 14.51 -8.22 5.28
CA ASN A 208 13.20 -8.80 5.59
C ASN A 208 12.93 -10.03 4.71
N TYR A 209 12.11 -10.96 5.22
CA TYR A 209 11.77 -12.22 4.60
C TYR A 209 11.12 -12.05 3.23
N ASN A 210 10.13 -11.17 3.10
CA ASN A 210 9.40 -10.98 1.84
C ASN A 210 10.27 -10.40 0.72
N SER A 211 11.41 -9.81 1.06
CA SER A 211 12.36 -9.26 0.09
C SER A 211 13.69 -10.01 0.04
N THR A 212 13.77 -11.20 0.66
CA THR A 212 14.99 -12.03 0.69
C THR A 212 14.69 -13.47 0.27
N ARG A 213 15.48 -14.04 -0.62
CA ARG A 213 15.38 -15.43 -1.07
C ARG A 213 16.76 -16.09 -1.11
N ARG A 214 16.80 -17.43 -1.15
CA ARG A 214 18.04 -18.14 -1.43
C ARG A 214 18.44 -17.89 -2.88
N ALA A 215 19.70 -17.52 -3.09
CA ALA A 215 20.28 -17.42 -4.42
C ALA A 215 20.83 -18.77 -4.88
N ILE A 216 20.93 -18.94 -6.18
CA ILE A 216 21.63 -20.06 -6.82
C ILE A 216 23.12 -20.05 -6.42
N TRP A 217 23.76 -21.22 -6.33
CA TRP A 217 25.09 -21.35 -5.73
C TRP A 217 26.19 -20.59 -6.51
N TRP A 218 26.05 -20.48 -7.84
CA TRP A 218 26.99 -19.73 -8.69
C TRP A 218 26.69 -18.23 -8.78
N ALA A 219 25.64 -17.72 -8.13
CA ALA A 219 25.31 -16.28 -8.18
C ALA A 219 26.51 -15.42 -7.74
N GLN A 220 26.81 -14.38 -8.52
CA GLN A 220 27.88 -13.45 -8.20
C GLN A 220 27.50 -12.62 -6.97
N LEU A 221 28.43 -12.48 -6.02
CA LEU A 221 28.22 -11.67 -4.81
C LEU A 221 28.29 -10.17 -5.12
N GLY A 222 27.60 -9.37 -4.31
CA GLY A 222 27.45 -7.92 -4.47
C GLY A 222 26.20 -7.53 -5.25
N TYR A 223 26.17 -6.28 -5.74
CA TYR A 223 25.05 -5.76 -6.51
C TYR A 223 24.78 -6.59 -7.77
N GLN A 224 23.50 -6.81 -8.04
CA GLN A 224 23.06 -7.50 -9.25
C GLN A 224 22.86 -6.51 -10.40
N LYS A 225 22.95 -7.01 -11.64
CA LYS A 225 22.75 -6.19 -12.85
C LYS A 225 21.40 -5.48 -12.85
N ASN A 226 20.35 -6.20 -12.44
CA ASN A 226 19.06 -5.59 -12.20
C ASN A 226 18.98 -5.10 -10.75
N ALA A 227 18.94 -3.77 -10.57
CA ALA A 227 18.84 -3.14 -9.27
C ALA A 227 17.43 -3.18 -8.68
N THR A 228 16.39 -3.45 -9.48
CA THR A 228 15.00 -3.44 -9.02
C THR A 228 14.68 -4.67 -8.17
N PRO A 229 13.69 -4.58 -7.27
CA PRO A 229 13.20 -5.76 -6.55
C PRO A 229 12.74 -6.85 -7.53
N PHE A 230 12.95 -8.11 -7.14
CA PHE A 230 12.54 -9.27 -7.91
C PHE A 230 11.12 -9.71 -7.53
N PRO A 231 10.28 -10.15 -8.50
CA PRO A 231 8.93 -10.58 -8.21
C PRO A 231 8.93 -11.86 -7.38
N ILE A 232 8.04 -11.93 -6.39
CA ILE A 232 7.79 -13.15 -5.60
C ILE A 232 6.36 -13.67 -5.80
N PRO A 233 6.15 -14.99 -5.69
CA PRO A 233 4.81 -15.56 -5.66
C PRO A 233 4.00 -15.03 -4.48
N ILE A 234 2.73 -14.70 -4.69
CA ILE A 234 1.85 -14.15 -3.65
C ILE A 234 1.67 -15.16 -2.50
N SER A 235 1.64 -16.44 -2.87
CA SER A 235 1.56 -17.57 -1.93
C SER A 235 2.76 -17.70 -1.00
N SER A 236 3.89 -17.07 -1.33
CA SER A 236 5.10 -17.09 -0.50
C SER A 236 5.19 -15.95 0.51
N ILE A 237 4.26 -14.99 0.46
CA ILE A 237 4.26 -13.82 1.34
C ILE A 237 3.95 -14.25 2.77
N ASN A 238 4.76 -13.74 3.72
CA ASN A 238 4.50 -13.84 5.14
C ASN A 238 4.10 -12.46 5.68
N PHE A 239 2.98 -12.35 6.40
CA PHE A 239 2.50 -11.04 6.89
C PHE A 239 3.42 -10.38 7.94
N GLU A 240 4.29 -11.15 8.60
CA GLU A 240 5.32 -10.65 9.51
C GLU A 240 6.68 -10.46 8.82
N GLY A 241 6.77 -10.77 7.52
CA GLY A 241 8.01 -10.80 6.74
C GLY A 241 8.46 -9.46 6.16
N GLY A 242 8.02 -8.34 6.75
CA GLY A 242 8.24 -6.99 6.24
C GLY A 242 7.54 -6.70 4.90
N ARG A 243 7.96 -5.62 4.23
CA ARG A 243 7.38 -5.21 2.94
C ARG A 243 7.76 -6.16 1.81
N VAL A 244 6.85 -6.29 0.86
CA VAL A 244 7.07 -7.05 -0.38
C VAL A 244 7.61 -6.11 -1.46
N GLY A 245 8.83 -6.37 -1.92
CA GLY A 245 9.48 -5.54 -2.93
C GLY A 245 8.76 -5.52 -4.27
N CYS A 246 8.33 -6.68 -4.77
CA CYS A 246 7.65 -6.80 -6.06
C CYS A 246 6.74 -8.04 -6.10
N VAL A 247 5.53 -7.87 -6.63
CA VAL A 247 4.58 -8.94 -6.92
C VAL A 247 4.06 -8.76 -8.34
N ARG A 248 3.99 -9.85 -9.11
CA ARG A 248 3.36 -9.86 -10.43
C ARG A 248 2.05 -10.64 -10.34
N CYS A 249 0.92 -9.97 -10.57
CA CYS A 249 -0.40 -10.54 -10.35
C CYS A 249 -1.39 -10.19 -11.46
N THR A 250 -2.44 -11.01 -11.58
CA THR A 250 -3.60 -10.75 -12.43
C THR A 250 -4.73 -10.21 -11.56
N ILE A 251 -5.38 -9.14 -12.01
CA ILE A 251 -6.57 -8.59 -11.36
C ILE A 251 -7.77 -9.48 -11.69
N PHE A 252 -8.31 -10.15 -10.67
CA PHE A 252 -9.47 -11.01 -10.79
C PHE A 252 -10.78 -10.25 -10.59
N ARG A 253 -10.88 -9.46 -9.51
CA ARG A 253 -12.07 -8.63 -9.23
C ARG A 253 -11.66 -7.23 -8.80
N VAL A 254 -12.43 -6.24 -9.23
CA VAL A 254 -12.35 -4.87 -8.74
C VAL A 254 -13.68 -4.57 -8.05
N TYR A 255 -13.64 -4.28 -6.75
CA TYR A 255 -14.84 -4.00 -5.98
C TYR A 255 -15.13 -2.50 -5.91
N PRO A 256 -16.38 -2.10 -5.63
CA PRO A 256 -16.71 -0.71 -5.34
C PRO A 256 -15.91 -0.16 -4.16
N VAL A 257 -15.67 1.15 -4.21
CA VAL A 257 -14.99 1.89 -3.14
C VAL A 257 -15.82 1.83 -1.86
N THR A 258 -15.15 1.60 -0.74
CA THR A 258 -15.74 1.66 0.60
C THR A 258 -15.05 2.76 1.39
N TYR A 259 -15.76 3.33 2.36
CA TYR A 259 -15.28 4.47 3.14
C TYR A 259 -15.08 4.06 4.58
N LEU A 260 -13.97 4.48 5.18
CA LEU A 260 -13.62 4.18 6.57
C LEU A 260 -13.52 5.50 7.35
N GLU A 261 -14.43 5.71 8.28
CA GLU A 261 -14.42 6.87 9.17
C GLU A 261 -13.79 6.51 10.53
N LYS A 262 -12.89 7.38 11.02
CA LYS A 262 -12.27 7.27 12.34
C LYS A 262 -12.99 8.19 13.33
N ASN A 263 -13.79 7.61 14.23
CA ASN A 263 -14.50 8.34 15.28
C ASN A 263 -14.01 7.92 16.66
N ASN A 264 -13.26 8.77 17.37
CA ASN A 264 -12.90 8.63 18.80
C ASN A 264 -12.68 7.17 19.27
N ASN A 265 -11.77 6.43 18.60
CA ASN A 265 -11.41 5.01 18.78
C ASN A 265 -12.30 3.93 18.13
N ARG A 266 -13.33 4.28 17.38
CA ARG A 266 -14.12 3.35 16.56
C ARG A 266 -13.89 3.61 15.08
N HIS A 267 -13.79 2.52 14.32
CA HIS A 267 -13.75 2.55 12.86
C HIS A 267 -15.12 2.17 12.33
N VAL A 268 -15.77 3.09 11.61
CA VAL A 268 -17.04 2.81 10.93
C VAL A 268 -16.76 2.66 9.45
N ARG A 269 -17.13 1.51 8.89
CA ARG A 269 -17.03 1.27 7.44
C ARG A 269 -18.39 1.52 6.82
N ARG A 270 -18.42 2.21 5.67
CA ARG A 270 -19.61 2.48 4.88
C ARG A 270 -19.44 2.10 3.42
N ASN A 271 -20.54 1.72 2.77
CA ASN A 271 -20.61 1.70 1.32
C ASN A 271 -20.80 3.13 0.77
N GLN A 272 -20.64 3.31 -0.54
CA GLN A 272 -20.70 4.64 -1.17
C GLN A 272 -21.99 5.41 -0.84
N ARG A 273 -23.17 4.79 -1.01
CA ARG A 273 -24.46 5.47 -0.75
C ARG A 273 -24.64 5.85 0.72
N ALA A 274 -24.26 5.00 1.66
CA ALA A 274 -24.35 5.32 3.08
C ALA A 274 -23.41 6.46 3.46
N GLU A 275 -22.23 6.54 2.83
CA GLU A 275 -21.31 7.66 3.04
C GLU A 275 -21.86 8.96 2.45
N GLU A 276 -22.38 8.96 1.22
CA GLU A 276 -23.00 10.14 0.59
C GLU A 276 -24.14 10.71 1.46
N LEU A 277 -25.00 9.86 1.99
CA LEU A 277 -26.08 10.27 2.89
C LEU A 277 -25.55 10.80 4.23
N CYS A 278 -24.54 10.13 4.79
CA CYS A 278 -23.90 10.56 6.03
C CYS A 278 -23.22 11.92 5.88
N ASP A 279 -22.57 12.15 4.74
CA ASP A 279 -21.87 13.40 4.44
C ASP A 279 -22.86 14.53 4.24
N HIS A 280 -23.92 14.30 3.45
CA HIS A 280 -25.00 15.26 3.29
C HIS A 280 -25.65 15.64 4.62
N ASN A 281 -25.94 14.66 5.49
CA ASN A 281 -26.50 14.91 6.81
C ASN A 281 -25.53 15.71 7.70
N PHE A 282 -24.23 15.42 7.63
CA PHE A 282 -23.20 16.15 8.36
C PHE A 282 -23.10 17.60 7.88
N GLU A 283 -23.04 17.84 6.57
CA GLU A 283 -23.01 19.18 5.98
C GLU A 283 -24.26 19.98 6.32
N SER A 284 -25.45 19.37 6.23
CA SER A 284 -26.72 20.00 6.62
C SER A 284 -26.71 20.42 8.09
N ASN A 285 -26.24 19.56 8.99
CA ASN A 285 -26.13 19.90 10.40
C ASN A 285 -25.09 21.00 10.65
N ARG A 286 -23.97 20.97 9.92
CA ARG A 286 -22.93 22.00 10.00
C ARG A 286 -23.47 23.36 9.55
N LEU A 287 -24.21 23.41 8.45
CA LEU A 287 -24.85 24.64 7.96
C LEU A 287 -25.87 25.20 8.97
N LYS A 288 -26.72 24.34 9.56
CA LYS A 288 -27.68 24.75 10.60
C LYS A 288 -26.99 25.38 11.82
N GLU A 289 -25.85 24.84 12.27
CA GLU A 289 -25.12 25.44 13.39
C GLU A 289 -24.42 26.76 13.00
N ILE A 290 -23.91 26.87 11.77
CA ILE A 290 -23.37 28.14 11.25
C ILE A 290 -24.46 29.22 11.20
N GLU A 291 -25.64 28.89 10.71
CA GLU A 291 -26.80 29.80 10.69
C GLU A 291 -27.20 30.25 12.10
N LYS A 292 -27.21 29.33 13.09
CA LYS A 292 -27.47 29.69 14.49
C LYS A 292 -26.45 30.70 15.04
N ILE A 293 -25.16 30.54 14.71
CA ILE A 293 -24.10 31.47 15.13
C ILE A 293 -24.28 32.83 14.44
N ASN A 294 -24.55 32.84 13.14
CA ASN A 294 -24.75 34.06 12.37
C ASN A 294 -25.99 34.84 12.83
N ASN A 295 -27.11 34.14 13.09
CA ASN A 295 -28.33 34.76 13.62
C ASN A 295 -28.11 35.37 15.01
N ARG A 296 -27.33 34.71 15.89
CA ARG A 296 -26.94 35.28 17.19
C ARG A 296 -26.15 36.58 17.03
N LYS A 297 -25.26 36.66 16.04
CA LYS A 297 -24.46 37.86 15.73
C LYS A 297 -25.27 38.98 15.09
N GLN A 298 -26.11 38.68 14.10
CA GLN A 298 -26.97 39.70 13.46
C GLN A 298 -27.94 40.33 14.47
N ASN A 299 -28.49 39.54 15.39
CA ASN A 299 -29.35 40.06 16.46
C ASN A 299 -28.59 40.92 17.49
N SER A 300 -27.30 40.68 17.70
CA SER A 300 -26.46 41.52 18.57
C SER A 300 -25.97 42.79 17.86
N SER A 301 -25.76 42.76 16.53
CA SER A 301 -25.41 43.95 15.74
C SER A 301 -26.60 44.87 15.45
N ARG A 302 -27.82 44.33 15.24
CA ARG A 302 -29.03 45.16 15.03
C ARG A 302 -29.38 46.04 16.23
N ASN A 303 -29.02 45.63 17.45
CA ASN A 303 -29.25 46.43 18.65
C ASN A 303 -28.27 47.60 18.86
N ASN A 304 -27.19 47.69 18.05
CA ASN A 304 -26.17 48.74 18.19
C ASN A 304 -26.08 49.72 16.99
N LEU A 305 -26.88 49.54 15.93
CA LEU A 305 -26.80 50.34 14.69
C LEU A 305 -27.89 51.42 14.55
N SER A 306 -28.76 51.62 15.56
CA SER A 306 -29.78 52.68 15.55
C SER A 306 -29.31 54.00 16.17
N VAL A 307 -28.00 54.24 16.27
CA VAL A 307 -27.45 55.49 16.82
C VAL A 307 -26.82 56.33 15.71
N GLN A 308 -27.59 57.32 15.27
CA GLN A 308 -27.16 58.62 14.75
C GLN A 308 -26.27 58.63 13.50
N ILE A 309 -26.90 58.54 12.32
CA ILE A 309 -26.38 59.22 11.12
C ILE A 309 -27.34 60.39 10.84
N ASN A 310 -26.97 61.57 11.33
CA ASN A 310 -27.61 62.82 10.93
C ASN A 310 -27.04 63.23 9.57
N ASN A 311 -27.91 63.41 8.58
CA ASN A 311 -27.62 63.82 7.19
C ASN A 311 -27.07 65.26 7.05
N LYS A 312 -26.07 65.66 7.85
CA LYS A 312 -25.55 67.06 7.91
C LYS A 312 -24.03 67.20 7.80
N LEU A 313 -23.31 66.20 7.29
CA LEU A 313 -21.83 66.20 7.20
C LEU A 313 -21.27 66.09 5.76
N LEU A 314 -22.10 66.24 4.72
CA LEU A 314 -21.66 66.14 3.32
C LEU A 314 -21.01 67.42 2.75
N LYS A 315 -20.91 68.52 3.52
CA LYS A 315 -20.43 69.81 2.98
C LYS A 315 -18.95 70.11 3.20
N ASP A 316 -18.22 69.33 4.00
CA ASP A 316 -16.80 69.60 4.31
C ASP A 316 -15.94 68.31 4.34
N ILE A 317 -16.01 67.46 3.30
CA ILE A 317 -15.23 66.21 3.19
C ILE A 317 -13.72 66.46 3.32
N ARG A 318 -13.22 67.62 2.86
CA ARG A 318 -11.79 67.99 2.89
C ARG A 318 -11.23 68.24 4.29
N ASN A 319 -12.07 68.52 5.29
CA ASN A 319 -11.64 68.80 6.67
C ASN A 319 -11.68 67.57 7.58
N ILE A 320 -12.19 66.43 7.11
CA ILE A 320 -12.33 65.21 7.89
C ILE A 320 -11.03 64.40 7.79
N LYS A 321 -10.31 64.28 8.92
CA LYS A 321 -9.07 63.48 9.03
C LYS A 321 -9.26 62.17 9.83
N GLU A 322 -10.48 61.88 10.27
CA GLU A 322 -10.81 60.67 11.04
C GLU A 322 -11.17 59.50 10.09
N PRO A 323 -10.40 58.40 10.09
CA PRO A 323 -10.57 57.31 9.12
C PRO A 323 -11.92 56.56 9.23
N ASP A 324 -12.45 56.42 10.44
CA ASP A 324 -13.71 55.71 10.73
C ASP A 324 -14.93 56.41 10.12
N VAL A 325 -14.94 57.74 10.21
CA VAL A 325 -15.98 58.61 9.64
C VAL A 325 -15.88 58.62 8.11
N LEU A 326 -14.65 58.67 7.57
CA LEU A 326 -14.40 58.57 6.13
C LEU A 326 -14.89 57.22 5.56
N TYR A 327 -14.68 56.11 6.27
CA TYR A 327 -15.14 54.77 5.85
C TYR A 327 -16.67 54.66 5.76
N GLU A 328 -17.40 55.13 6.77
CA GLU A 328 -18.89 55.07 6.75
C GLU A 328 -19.50 56.05 5.73
N ILE A 329 -18.86 57.19 5.47
CA ILE A 329 -19.26 58.10 4.39
C ILE A 329 -19.05 57.42 3.03
N CYS A 330 -17.87 56.84 2.78
CA CYS A 330 -17.56 56.14 1.51
C CYS A 330 -18.45 54.91 1.27
N LYS A 331 -18.86 54.22 2.32
CA LYS A 331 -19.76 53.05 2.23
C LYS A 331 -21.17 53.40 1.76
N ASN A 332 -21.61 54.64 1.99
CA ASN A 332 -22.96 55.12 1.69
C ASN A 332 -23.00 56.16 0.54
N ALA A 333 -21.86 56.54 -0.04
CA ALA A 333 -21.73 57.55 -1.10
C ALA A 333 -21.70 56.91 -2.50
N GLU A 334 -22.09 57.68 -3.53
CA GLU A 334 -22.00 57.27 -4.93
C GLU A 334 -20.59 57.55 -5.50
N ALA A 335 -20.18 56.83 -6.55
CA ALA A 335 -18.80 56.83 -7.05
C ALA A 335 -18.28 58.21 -7.53
N GLU A 336 -19.17 59.16 -7.83
CA GLU A 336 -18.83 60.53 -8.26
C GLU A 336 -18.37 61.42 -7.09
N ASP A 337 -18.84 61.19 -5.86
CA ASP A 337 -18.52 62.00 -4.67
C ASP A 337 -17.13 61.73 -4.09
N LEU A 338 -16.42 60.71 -4.62
CA LEU A 338 -15.11 60.24 -4.14
C LEU A 338 -13.93 60.95 -4.82
N GLN A 339 -14.17 61.79 -5.83
CA GLN A 339 -13.12 62.50 -6.57
C GLN A 339 -12.49 63.67 -5.78
N ASP A 340 -13.12 64.10 -4.68
CA ASP A 340 -12.70 65.25 -3.87
C ASP A 340 -11.80 64.90 -2.66
N LEU A 341 -11.41 63.63 -2.50
CA LEU A 341 -10.52 63.16 -1.43
C LEU A 341 -9.05 63.49 -1.74
N SER A 342 -8.34 64.07 -0.78
CA SER A 342 -6.88 64.29 -0.89
C SER A 342 -6.10 62.97 -0.85
N THR A 343 -4.89 62.96 -1.41
CA THR A 343 -4.00 61.77 -1.39
C THR A 343 -3.71 61.29 0.05
N GLU A 344 -3.55 62.22 1.00
CA GLU A 344 -3.35 61.90 2.42
C GLU A 344 -4.58 61.21 3.04
N GLN A 345 -5.80 61.65 2.69
CA GLN A 345 -7.05 61.01 3.13
C GLN A 345 -7.26 59.64 2.48
N GLN A 346 -6.88 59.47 1.21
CA GLN A 346 -6.93 58.18 0.51
C GLN A 346 -5.99 57.16 1.16
N ASP A 347 -4.76 57.56 1.51
CA ASP A 347 -3.80 56.68 2.18
C ASP A 347 -4.28 56.28 3.58
N LEU A 348 -4.80 57.24 4.36
CA LEU A 348 -5.39 56.97 5.68
C LEU A 348 -6.61 56.02 5.61
N LEU A 349 -7.48 56.23 4.63
CA LEU A 349 -8.65 55.37 4.38
C LEU A 349 -8.20 53.98 3.93
N ASN A 350 -7.24 53.87 3.00
CA ASN A 350 -6.70 52.60 2.54
C ASN A 350 -6.07 51.81 3.69
N ASP A 351 -5.32 52.46 4.57
CA ASP A 351 -4.74 51.83 5.75
C ASP A 351 -5.78 51.42 6.78
N TYR A 352 -6.85 52.21 6.96
CA TYR A 352 -7.98 51.83 7.81
C TYR A 352 -8.77 50.67 7.23
N VAL A 353 -9.06 50.68 5.92
CA VAL A 353 -9.71 49.60 5.18
C VAL A 353 -8.88 48.32 5.31
N LYS A 354 -7.57 48.37 5.09
CA LYS A 354 -6.67 47.23 5.29
C LYS A 354 -6.73 46.70 6.72
N LYS A 355 -6.71 47.57 7.73
CA LYS A 355 -6.84 47.17 9.14
C LYS A 355 -8.21 46.55 9.43
N LYS A 356 -9.29 47.11 8.90
CA LYS A 356 -10.66 46.60 9.08
C LYS A 356 -10.85 45.25 8.41
N ILE A 357 -10.36 45.09 7.17
CA ILE A 357 -10.31 43.80 6.47
C ILE A 357 -9.49 42.79 7.27
N ALA A 358 -8.34 43.17 7.83
CA ALA A 358 -7.52 42.27 8.64
C ALA A 358 -8.23 41.84 9.93
N VAL A 359 -8.98 42.74 10.58
CA VAL A 359 -9.81 42.43 11.75
C VAL A 359 -10.97 41.51 11.36
N GLU A 360 -11.68 41.81 10.28
CA GLU A 360 -12.77 40.96 9.77
C GLU A 360 -12.28 39.57 9.37
N GLN A 361 -11.11 39.47 8.71
CA GLN A 361 -10.45 38.21 8.39
C GLN A 361 -10.05 37.43 9.65
N HIS A 362 -9.51 38.11 10.66
CA HIS A 362 -9.16 37.49 11.93
C HIS A 362 -10.40 36.98 12.68
N GLU A 363 -11.49 37.76 12.67
CA GLU A 363 -12.77 37.35 13.24
C GLU A 363 -13.40 36.19 12.46
N ALA A 364 -13.30 36.17 11.13
CA ALA A 364 -13.76 35.07 10.29
C ALA A 364 -12.95 33.78 10.58
N LEU A 365 -11.62 33.88 10.70
CA LEU A 365 -10.77 32.75 11.08
C LEU A 365 -11.10 32.22 12.48
N LYS A 366 -11.33 33.12 13.45
CA LYS A 366 -11.75 32.75 14.79
C LYS A 366 -13.11 32.04 14.77
N GLN A 367 -14.06 32.52 13.97
CA GLN A 367 -15.36 31.87 13.76
C GLN A 367 -15.20 30.49 13.15
N MET A 368 -14.40 30.34 12.10
CA MET A 368 -14.12 29.03 11.50
C MET A 368 -13.52 28.07 12.51
N ASN A 369 -12.60 28.54 13.36
CA ASN A 369 -12.02 27.74 14.43
C ASN A 369 -13.03 27.37 15.52
N ASP A 370 -13.93 28.28 15.91
CA ASP A 370 -14.97 28.01 16.90
C ASP A 370 -16.02 27.02 16.35
N ILE A 371 -16.39 27.12 15.08
CA ILE A 371 -17.22 26.14 14.37
C ILE A 371 -16.51 24.79 14.32
N HIS A 372 -15.23 24.75 13.98
CA HIS A 372 -14.45 23.51 13.93
C HIS A 372 -14.31 22.85 15.31
N LYS A 373 -14.29 23.63 16.40
CA LYS A 373 -14.31 23.09 17.78
C LYS A 373 -15.66 22.49 18.13
N LEU A 374 -16.76 23.08 17.66
CA LEU A 374 -18.12 22.59 17.89
C LEU A 374 -18.43 21.35 17.06
N ILE A 375 -18.03 21.35 15.79
CA ILE A 375 -18.24 20.28 14.82
C ILE A 375 -16.90 20.02 14.10
N PRO A 376 -16.07 19.08 14.60
CA PRO A 376 -14.84 18.71 13.92
C PRO A 376 -15.14 18.06 12.57
N ASN A 377 -14.24 18.27 11.61
CA ASN A 377 -14.34 17.62 10.30
C ASN A 377 -14.26 16.09 10.45
N ARG A 378 -15.03 15.39 9.61
CA ARG A 378 -15.04 13.93 9.55
C ARG A 378 -13.69 13.43 9.01
N SER A 379 -13.16 12.38 9.63
CA SER A 379 -11.93 11.72 9.19
C SER A 379 -12.28 10.46 8.39
N THR A 380 -12.73 10.66 7.15
CA THR A 380 -13.11 9.58 6.23
C THR A 380 -11.96 9.26 5.27
N THR A 381 -11.68 7.97 5.06
CA THR A 381 -10.66 7.49 4.12
C THR A 381 -11.31 6.53 3.11
N ALA A 382 -11.10 6.75 1.82
CA ALA A 382 -11.59 5.87 0.77
C ALA A 382 -10.68 4.65 0.60
N VAL A 383 -11.26 3.48 0.38
CA VAL A 383 -10.57 2.19 0.24
C VAL A 383 -11.12 1.41 -0.93
N LEU A 384 -10.27 1.16 -1.92
CA LEU A 384 -10.56 0.29 -3.05
C LEU A 384 -9.98 -1.11 -2.77
N LYS A 385 -10.84 -2.12 -2.76
CA LYS A 385 -10.43 -3.53 -2.66
C LYS A 385 -10.32 -4.11 -4.06
N ILE A 386 -9.21 -4.77 -4.36
CA ILE A 386 -9.07 -5.61 -5.55
C ILE A 386 -8.67 -7.02 -5.15
N LYS A 387 -9.22 -8.01 -5.83
CA LYS A 387 -8.86 -9.42 -5.68
C LYS A 387 -7.85 -9.78 -6.75
N ILE A 388 -6.71 -10.31 -6.35
CA ILE A 388 -5.58 -10.62 -7.24
C ILE A 388 -5.21 -12.10 -7.19
N LEU A 389 -4.71 -12.60 -8.32
CA LEU A 389 -4.22 -13.97 -8.49
C LEU A 389 -2.73 -13.94 -8.87
N ASP A 390 -2.02 -15.00 -8.51
CA ASP A 390 -0.63 -15.17 -8.93
C ASP A 390 -0.57 -15.39 -10.44
N THR A 391 0.30 -14.65 -11.15
CA THR A 391 0.46 -14.79 -12.61
C THR A 391 0.97 -16.16 -13.04
N SER A 392 1.66 -16.88 -12.15
CA SER A 392 2.13 -18.23 -12.45
C SER A 392 1.00 -19.26 -12.55
N CYS A 393 -0.24 -18.89 -12.20
CA CYS A 393 -1.44 -19.76 -12.19
C CYS A 393 -1.24 -21.11 -11.49
N THR A 394 -0.21 -21.26 -10.66
CA THR A 394 0.11 -22.50 -9.93
C THR A 394 -0.90 -22.83 -8.84
N SER A 395 -1.75 -21.86 -8.48
CA SER A 395 -2.74 -21.97 -7.42
C SER A 395 -3.92 -21.03 -7.71
N ASN A 396 -5.15 -21.54 -7.67
CA ASN A 396 -6.39 -20.76 -7.76
C ASN A 396 -6.71 -19.98 -6.46
N LYS A 397 -5.73 -19.71 -5.59
CA LYS A 397 -5.94 -18.91 -4.39
C LYS A 397 -5.93 -17.43 -4.74
N SER A 398 -6.99 -16.73 -4.35
CA SER A 398 -7.09 -15.28 -4.42
C SER A 398 -6.54 -14.60 -3.19
N TYR A 399 -6.00 -13.40 -3.39
CA TYR A 399 -5.52 -12.52 -2.33
C TYR A 399 -6.18 -11.15 -2.47
N ASP A 400 -6.42 -10.50 -1.34
CA ASP A 400 -6.99 -9.16 -1.30
C ASP A 400 -5.88 -8.12 -1.21
N LEU A 401 -5.91 -7.16 -2.14
CA LEU A 401 -5.07 -5.95 -2.13
C LEU A 401 -5.97 -4.73 -1.89
N HIS A 402 -5.66 -3.97 -0.84
CA HIS A 402 -6.39 -2.76 -0.47
C HIS A 402 -5.58 -1.52 -0.83
N ILE A 403 -6.21 -0.64 -1.61
CA ILE A 403 -5.66 0.62 -2.08
C ILE A 403 -6.32 1.76 -1.30
N TRP A 404 -5.52 2.45 -0.49
CA TRP A 404 -5.96 3.59 0.29
C TRP A 404 -5.94 4.86 -0.55
N ASN A 405 -7.00 5.68 -0.47
CA ASN A 405 -7.19 6.91 -1.23
C ASN A 405 -6.91 6.72 -2.74
N PRO A 406 -7.70 5.87 -3.42
CA PRO A 406 -7.51 5.60 -4.83
C PRO A 406 -7.66 6.88 -5.67
N GLN A 407 -6.73 7.10 -6.59
CA GLN A 407 -6.73 8.20 -7.56
C GLN A 407 -7.39 7.77 -8.88
N GLU A 408 -7.74 8.73 -9.73
CA GLU A 408 -8.34 8.46 -11.05
C GLU A 408 -7.51 7.50 -11.91
N SER A 409 -6.17 7.63 -11.87
CA SER A 409 -5.25 6.72 -12.58
C SER A 409 -5.45 5.26 -12.19
N HIS A 410 -5.72 4.97 -10.91
CA HIS A 410 -5.98 3.61 -10.46
C HIS A 410 -7.23 3.02 -11.10
N PHE A 411 -8.30 3.80 -11.27
CA PHE A 411 -9.53 3.32 -11.92
C PHE A 411 -9.35 3.09 -13.42
N LEU A 412 -8.43 3.81 -14.07
CA LEU A 412 -8.09 3.62 -15.48
C LEU A 412 -7.20 2.39 -15.72
N GLU A 413 -6.23 2.16 -14.83
CA GLU A 413 -5.20 1.13 -14.99
C GLU A 413 -5.63 -0.24 -14.42
N LEU A 414 -6.30 -0.23 -13.25
CA LEU A 414 -6.64 -1.42 -12.50
C LEU A 414 -8.01 -1.96 -12.93
N LYS A 415 -8.01 -2.66 -14.06
CA LYS A 415 -9.20 -3.31 -14.61
C LYS A 415 -9.10 -4.83 -14.51
N GLU A 416 -10.25 -5.48 -14.32
CA GLU A 416 -10.33 -6.95 -14.30
C GLU A 416 -9.71 -7.56 -15.57
N GLY A 417 -8.97 -8.66 -15.40
CA GLY A 417 -8.23 -9.33 -16.46
C GLY A 417 -6.87 -8.71 -16.83
N ASN A 418 -6.53 -7.52 -16.31
CA ASN A 418 -5.19 -6.97 -16.52
C ASN A 418 -4.13 -7.71 -15.68
N ILE A 419 -2.94 -7.86 -16.26
CA ILE A 419 -1.74 -8.25 -15.54
C ILE A 419 -1.03 -6.98 -15.08
N ILE A 420 -0.67 -6.93 -13.81
CA ILE A 420 0.04 -5.82 -13.19
C ILE A 420 1.25 -6.35 -12.41
N THR A 421 2.31 -5.56 -12.41
CA THR A 421 3.40 -5.68 -11.45
C THR A 421 3.25 -4.57 -10.42
N VAL A 422 3.21 -4.96 -9.14
CA VAL A 422 3.04 -4.05 -8.01
C VAL A 422 4.33 -4.05 -7.18
N TYR A 423 4.89 -2.87 -6.96
CA TYR A 423 6.11 -2.66 -6.18
C TYR A 423 5.81 -2.12 -4.79
N ASN A 424 6.66 -2.45 -3.81
CA ASN A 424 6.62 -1.91 -2.44
C ASN A 424 5.24 -2.07 -1.76
N VAL A 425 4.72 -3.29 -1.74
CA VAL A 425 3.45 -3.62 -1.09
C VAL A 425 3.68 -3.85 0.40
N SER A 426 2.80 -3.32 1.23
CA SER A 426 2.83 -3.53 2.68
C SER A 426 1.93 -4.69 3.09
N CYS A 427 2.25 -5.33 4.20
CA CYS A 427 1.51 -6.45 4.75
C CYS A 427 0.81 -6.03 6.04
N SER A 428 -0.45 -6.44 6.19
CA SER A 428 -1.27 -6.22 7.37
C SER A 428 -1.98 -7.52 7.73
N SER A 429 -1.97 -7.90 9.01
CA SER A 429 -2.74 -9.05 9.49
C SER A 429 -4.26 -8.86 9.33
N LYS A 430 -4.75 -7.61 9.41
CA LYS A 430 -6.17 -7.27 9.29
C LYS A 430 -6.63 -7.13 7.83
N TRP A 431 -5.81 -6.50 6.99
CA TRP A 431 -6.21 -6.11 5.62
C TRP A 431 -5.49 -6.91 4.53
N GLY A 432 -4.64 -7.87 4.89
CA GLY A 432 -3.84 -8.60 3.92
C GLY A 432 -2.80 -7.70 3.26
N LEU A 433 -2.82 -7.59 1.93
CA LEU A 433 -1.90 -6.73 1.20
C LEU A 433 -2.46 -5.31 1.12
N THR A 434 -1.63 -4.31 1.37
CA THR A 434 -2.03 -2.90 1.37
C THR A 434 -1.04 -2.03 0.62
N THR A 435 -1.55 -0.99 -0.03
CA THR A 435 -0.70 0.05 -0.62
C THR A 435 -0.12 0.97 0.43
N SER A 436 1.00 1.59 0.08
CA SER A 436 1.67 2.65 0.83
C SER A 436 1.97 3.81 -0.12
N HIS A 437 2.45 4.94 0.41
CA HIS A 437 2.92 6.07 -0.41
C HIS A 437 4.09 5.69 -1.35
N SER A 438 4.79 4.57 -1.09
CA SER A 438 5.88 4.06 -1.94
C SER A 438 5.44 3.02 -2.96
N THR A 439 4.16 2.63 -2.96
CA THR A 439 3.64 1.59 -3.84
C THR A 439 3.47 2.13 -5.25
N GLN A 440 3.92 1.35 -6.23
CA GLN A 440 3.82 1.70 -7.65
C GLN A 440 3.21 0.54 -8.42
N PHE A 441 2.39 0.88 -9.40
CA PHE A 441 1.74 -0.07 -10.30
C PHE A 441 2.37 0.05 -11.69
N LEU A 442 2.69 -1.09 -12.29
CA LEU A 442 3.14 -1.18 -13.67
C LEU A 442 2.21 -2.14 -14.41
N ARG A 443 1.47 -1.63 -15.39
CA ARG A 443 0.63 -2.45 -16.25
C ARG A 443 1.51 -3.20 -17.25
N GLU A 444 1.27 -4.50 -17.39
CA GLU A 444 1.90 -5.29 -18.43
C GLU A 444 1.04 -5.36 -19.69
N PRO A 445 1.67 -5.44 -20.88
CA PRO A 445 0.93 -5.65 -22.12
C PRO A 445 0.16 -6.97 -22.05
N LYS A 446 -1.08 -6.96 -22.54
CA LYS A 446 -1.90 -8.17 -22.63
C LYS A 446 -1.23 -9.15 -23.58
N MET A 447 -0.81 -10.29 -23.07
CA MET A 447 -0.40 -11.43 -23.90
C MET A 447 -1.66 -12.01 -24.54
N GLU A 448 -1.64 -12.30 -25.85
CA GLU A 448 -2.79 -12.78 -26.64
C GLU A 448 -3.33 -14.16 -26.21
N ASN A 449 -2.67 -14.82 -25.25
CA ASN A 449 -3.11 -16.11 -24.75
C ASN A 449 -4.39 -15.97 -23.90
N ASN A 450 -5.44 -16.63 -24.37
CA ASN A 450 -6.83 -16.65 -23.90
C ASN A 450 -7.06 -17.26 -22.50
N THR A 451 -6.11 -17.13 -21.56
CA THR A 451 -6.19 -17.74 -20.22
C THR A 451 -7.21 -17.09 -19.26
N TYR A 452 -7.89 -16.02 -19.68
CA TYR A 452 -8.74 -15.19 -18.81
C TYR A 452 -10.25 -15.39 -18.97
N THR A 453 -10.70 -16.08 -20.02
CA THR A 453 -12.14 -16.32 -20.28
C THR A 453 -12.89 -17.04 -19.15
N PRO A 454 -12.27 -17.91 -18.31
CA PRO A 454 -12.96 -18.50 -17.16
C PRO A 454 -13.27 -17.50 -16.05
N PHE A 455 -12.54 -16.38 -16.00
CA PHE A 455 -12.56 -15.45 -14.89
C PHE A 455 -13.41 -14.20 -15.15
N GLU A 456 -13.93 -14.03 -16.37
CA GLU A 456 -14.85 -12.95 -16.71
C GLU A 456 -16.14 -13.03 -15.86
N ARG A 457 -16.70 -11.87 -15.53
CA ARG A 457 -17.99 -11.80 -14.83
C ARG A 457 -19.10 -12.31 -15.74
N LYS A 458 -20.00 -13.10 -15.16
CA LYS A 458 -21.15 -13.70 -15.85
C LYS A 458 -22.35 -13.65 -14.94
N VAL A 459 -23.53 -13.46 -15.53
CA VAL A 459 -24.78 -13.55 -14.78
C VAL A 459 -25.02 -15.00 -14.40
N THR A 460 -25.29 -15.24 -13.12
CA THR A 460 -25.76 -16.52 -12.61
C THR A 460 -27.27 -16.43 -12.47
N ARG A 461 -28.00 -17.21 -13.28
CA ARG A 461 -29.46 -17.27 -13.20
C ARG A 461 -29.88 -17.92 -11.89
N ILE A 462 -30.97 -17.46 -11.29
CA ILE A 462 -31.44 -17.95 -9.98
C ILE A 462 -31.72 -19.46 -10.02
N ARG A 463 -32.28 -19.96 -11.12
CA ARG A 463 -32.47 -21.40 -11.38
C ARG A 463 -31.18 -22.24 -11.30
N ASP A 464 -30.04 -21.66 -11.67
CA ASP A 464 -28.76 -22.38 -11.74
C ASP A 464 -28.00 -22.39 -10.41
N LEU A 465 -28.48 -21.65 -9.40
CA LEU A 465 -27.90 -21.64 -8.06
C LEU A 465 -27.90 -23.03 -7.39
N GLN A 466 -28.80 -23.93 -7.82
CA GLN A 466 -28.79 -25.35 -7.40
C GLN A 466 -27.53 -26.10 -7.85
N LYS A 467 -27.03 -25.79 -9.05
CA LYS A 467 -25.81 -26.41 -9.58
C LYS A 467 -24.55 -25.66 -9.11
N PHE A 468 -24.70 -24.42 -8.65
CA PHE A 468 -23.61 -23.54 -8.24
C PHE A 468 -22.78 -24.11 -7.08
N GLN A 469 -23.39 -24.88 -6.17
CA GLN A 469 -22.67 -25.56 -5.09
C GLN A 469 -21.67 -26.62 -5.59
N SER A 470 -21.85 -27.18 -6.79
CA SER A 470 -20.92 -28.11 -7.43
C SER A 470 -19.83 -27.43 -8.27
N LEU A 471 -20.05 -26.17 -8.65
CA LEU A 471 -19.21 -25.36 -9.54
C LEU A 471 -18.50 -24.23 -8.79
N LEU A 472 -18.07 -24.46 -7.54
CA LEU A 472 -17.38 -23.50 -6.62
C LEU A 472 -16.05 -22.91 -7.16
N SER A 473 -15.91 -22.70 -8.47
CA SER A 473 -14.68 -22.32 -9.15
C SER A 473 -14.31 -20.84 -8.97
N ASN A 474 -15.24 -19.96 -8.60
CA ASN A 474 -15.06 -18.51 -8.64
C ASN A 474 -15.20 -17.81 -7.26
N PHE A 475 -14.70 -18.44 -6.19
CA PHE A 475 -14.61 -17.83 -4.85
C PHE A 475 -15.95 -17.54 -4.16
N ASN A 476 -16.99 -18.30 -4.49
CA ASN A 476 -18.31 -18.21 -3.85
C ASN A 476 -19.05 -16.87 -4.06
N GLU A 477 -18.60 -16.08 -5.05
CA GLU A 477 -19.20 -14.81 -5.43
C GLU A 477 -19.94 -14.93 -6.76
N PHE A 478 -21.09 -14.27 -6.90
CA PHE A 478 -21.88 -14.26 -8.13
C PHE A 478 -22.62 -12.93 -8.35
N ASP A 479 -22.96 -12.70 -9.61
CA ASP A 479 -23.77 -11.57 -10.07
C ASP A 479 -25.09 -12.12 -10.63
N THR A 480 -26.22 -11.46 -10.38
CA THR A 480 -27.55 -11.95 -10.79
C THR A 480 -28.51 -10.82 -11.12
N VAL A 481 -29.63 -11.16 -11.76
CA VAL A 481 -30.75 -10.26 -12.02
C VAL A 481 -32.04 -10.89 -11.50
N GLY A 482 -32.97 -10.07 -11.04
CA GLY A 482 -34.25 -10.57 -10.54
C GLY A 482 -35.26 -9.48 -10.24
N LEU A 483 -36.51 -9.92 -10.10
CA LEU A 483 -37.65 -9.09 -9.75
C LEU A 483 -37.81 -9.00 -8.22
N PRO A 484 -37.67 -7.82 -7.60
CA PRO A 484 -37.93 -7.62 -6.18
C PRO A 484 -39.39 -7.91 -5.83
N ILE A 485 -39.61 -8.82 -4.89
CA ILE A 485 -40.95 -9.24 -4.43
C ILE A 485 -41.27 -8.63 -3.07
N MET A 486 -40.28 -8.60 -2.17
CA MET A 486 -40.43 -8.08 -0.82
C MET A 486 -39.09 -7.53 -0.33
N LYS A 487 -39.11 -6.39 0.35
CA LYS A 487 -37.96 -5.81 1.04
C LYS A 487 -38.32 -5.54 2.49
N THR A 488 -37.39 -5.78 3.41
CA THR A 488 -37.52 -5.39 4.81
C THR A 488 -36.26 -4.64 5.24
N VAL A 489 -36.44 -3.53 5.94
CA VAL A 489 -35.36 -2.64 6.37
C VAL A 489 -35.55 -2.35 7.85
N ASN A 490 -34.78 -3.06 8.69
CA ASN A 490 -34.73 -2.84 10.13
C ASN A 490 -33.26 -2.58 10.51
N ASN A 491 -32.79 -3.12 11.65
CA ASN A 491 -31.36 -3.18 11.97
C ASN A 491 -30.54 -4.06 10.99
N SER A 492 -31.23 -4.88 10.20
CA SER A 492 -30.67 -5.61 9.06
C SER A 492 -31.57 -5.39 7.85
N GLN A 493 -31.02 -5.55 6.66
CA GLN A 493 -31.76 -5.43 5.42
C GLN A 493 -31.97 -6.81 4.81
N GLU A 494 -33.13 -7.01 4.20
CA GLU A 494 -33.47 -8.24 3.51
C GLU A 494 -34.22 -7.94 2.22
N LEU A 495 -33.87 -8.66 1.18
CA LEU A 495 -34.47 -8.54 -0.13
C LEU A 495 -34.79 -9.93 -0.67
N TRP A 496 -36.05 -10.12 -1.05
CA TRP A 496 -36.50 -11.30 -1.77
C TRP A 496 -36.68 -10.94 -3.24
N ILE A 497 -35.99 -11.67 -4.10
CA ILE A 497 -36.13 -11.53 -5.56
C ILE A 497 -36.58 -12.85 -6.19
N ALA A 498 -37.22 -12.76 -7.34
CA ALA A 498 -37.63 -13.90 -8.15
C ALA A 498 -37.19 -13.78 -9.60
N ASP A 499 -36.97 -14.91 -10.28
CA ASP A 499 -36.86 -14.95 -11.74
C ASP A 499 -38.23 -15.13 -12.42
N SER A 500 -38.23 -15.17 -13.76
CA SER A 500 -39.44 -15.44 -14.57
C SER A 500 -40.15 -16.75 -14.22
N ASP A 501 -39.39 -17.72 -13.70
CA ASP A 501 -39.85 -19.08 -13.43
C ASP A 501 -40.26 -19.25 -11.95
N LYS A 502 -40.36 -18.14 -11.20
CA LYS A 502 -40.76 -18.11 -9.78
C LYS A 502 -39.76 -18.80 -8.85
N ASN A 503 -38.49 -18.91 -9.24
CA ASN A 503 -37.41 -19.32 -8.34
C ASN A 503 -37.06 -18.15 -7.43
N LEU A 504 -36.96 -18.41 -6.13
CA LEU A 504 -36.75 -17.37 -5.12
C LEU A 504 -35.28 -17.31 -4.69
N LEU A 505 -34.75 -16.10 -4.60
CA LEU A 505 -33.47 -15.80 -3.94
C LEU A 505 -33.72 -14.84 -2.79
N ARG A 506 -33.26 -15.24 -1.60
CA ARG A 506 -33.23 -14.42 -0.39
C ARG A 506 -31.85 -13.82 -0.22
N VAL A 507 -31.76 -12.49 -0.23
CA VAL A 507 -30.53 -11.75 0.00
C VAL A 507 -30.59 -11.08 1.38
N LYS A 508 -29.66 -11.43 2.27
CA LYS A 508 -29.55 -10.81 3.59
C LYS A 508 -28.33 -9.90 3.67
N ILE A 509 -28.53 -8.72 4.23
CA ILE A 509 -27.47 -7.76 4.55
C ILE A 509 -27.51 -7.57 6.07
N PHE A 510 -26.47 -8.03 6.75
CA PHE A 510 -26.42 -8.04 8.21
C PHE A 510 -26.19 -6.66 8.82
N GLU A 511 -25.49 -5.78 8.10
CA GLU A 511 -25.20 -4.45 8.59
C GLU A 511 -26.41 -3.50 8.43
N PRO A 512 -26.57 -2.55 9.35
CA PRO A 512 -27.65 -1.58 9.30
C PRO A 512 -27.51 -0.57 8.13
N PRO A 513 -28.60 0.12 7.74
CA PRO A 513 -28.62 1.06 6.61
C PRO A 513 -27.68 2.25 6.74
N ASP A 514 -27.31 2.64 7.96
CA ASP A 514 -26.30 3.68 8.25
C ASP A 514 -24.88 3.28 7.82
N LYS A 515 -24.62 1.98 7.62
CA LYS A 515 -23.35 1.44 7.13
C LYS A 515 -23.44 0.91 5.70
N ILE A 516 -24.46 0.14 5.38
CA ILE A 516 -24.66 -0.43 4.05
C ILE A 516 -26.03 0.01 3.54
N LEU A 517 -26.08 1.02 2.69
CA LEU A 517 -27.35 1.47 2.10
C LEU A 517 -27.51 0.89 0.70
N LEU A 518 -28.41 -0.08 0.52
CA LEU A 518 -28.63 -0.76 -0.77
C LEU A 518 -30.09 -0.76 -1.25
N LEU A 519 -31.06 -0.80 -0.32
CA LEU A 519 -32.48 -1.00 -0.63
C LEU A 519 -33.31 0.29 -0.71
N ASP A 520 -32.67 1.46 -0.58
CA ASP A 520 -33.28 2.79 -0.60
C ASP A 520 -34.05 3.07 -1.90
N LYS A 521 -33.40 2.81 -3.04
CA LYS A 521 -33.93 3.04 -4.40
C LYS A 521 -34.55 1.80 -5.04
N VAL A 522 -34.76 0.73 -4.27
CA VAL A 522 -35.34 -0.52 -4.78
C VAL A 522 -36.86 -0.47 -4.69
N GLU A 523 -37.52 -0.55 -5.84
CA GLU A 523 -38.98 -0.63 -5.96
C GLU A 523 -39.42 -2.08 -6.16
N VAL A 524 -40.42 -2.51 -5.40
CA VAL A 524 -41.02 -3.85 -5.55
C VAL A 524 -41.74 -3.93 -6.90
N GLY A 525 -41.54 -5.03 -7.61
CA GLY A 525 -42.14 -5.27 -8.92
C GLY A 525 -41.39 -4.65 -10.11
N ARG A 526 -40.21 -4.05 -9.90
CA ARG A 526 -39.35 -3.57 -10.98
C ARG A 526 -38.00 -4.31 -11.00
N PRO A 527 -37.61 -4.98 -12.10
CA PRO A 527 -36.37 -5.75 -12.16
C PRO A 527 -35.12 -4.95 -11.79
N ILE A 528 -34.20 -5.60 -11.09
CA ILE A 528 -32.90 -5.05 -10.69
C ILE A 528 -31.77 -6.03 -10.95
N SER A 529 -30.56 -5.50 -11.05
CA SER A 529 -29.30 -6.25 -11.04
C SER A 529 -28.65 -6.18 -9.67
N LEU A 530 -28.04 -7.29 -9.25
CA LEU A 530 -27.23 -7.40 -8.04
C LEU A 530 -25.84 -7.92 -8.42
N CYS A 531 -24.80 -7.23 -7.95
CA CYS A 531 -23.42 -7.67 -8.16
C CYS A 531 -22.71 -7.92 -6.82
N ASN A 532 -21.70 -8.79 -6.84
CA ASN A 532 -20.85 -9.16 -5.72
C ASN A 532 -21.67 -9.74 -4.54
N LEU A 533 -22.59 -10.66 -4.85
CA LEU A 533 -23.29 -11.44 -3.83
C LEU A 533 -22.42 -12.63 -3.43
N THR A 534 -22.43 -12.97 -2.15
CA THR A 534 -21.81 -14.20 -1.65
C THR A 534 -22.89 -15.28 -1.52
N PHE A 535 -22.70 -16.43 -2.16
CA PHE A 535 -23.61 -17.55 -2.03
C PHE A 535 -23.41 -18.24 -0.68
N GLU A 536 -24.48 -18.52 0.07
CA GLU A 536 -24.34 -19.15 1.39
C GLU A 536 -24.88 -20.59 1.37
N SER A 537 -26.14 -20.75 0.96
CA SER A 537 -26.81 -22.05 0.99
C SER A 537 -27.99 -22.09 0.04
N ILE A 538 -28.50 -23.30 -0.18
CA ILE A 538 -29.75 -23.51 -0.87
C ILE A 538 -30.71 -24.35 -0.03
N CYS A 539 -31.97 -23.93 -0.02
CA CYS A 539 -33.08 -24.66 0.56
C CYS A 539 -33.99 -25.12 -0.59
N ASP A 540 -34.77 -26.19 -0.38
CA ASP A 540 -35.74 -26.71 -1.35
C ASP A 540 -36.70 -25.64 -1.90
N LYS A 541 -36.92 -24.57 -1.12
CA LYS A 541 -37.87 -23.50 -1.44
C LYS A 541 -37.24 -22.24 -2.04
N TYR A 542 -35.97 -21.96 -1.74
CA TYR A 542 -35.27 -20.72 -2.14
C TYR A 542 -33.74 -20.84 -1.99
N ALA A 543 -33.00 -20.06 -2.77
CA ALA A 543 -31.55 -19.86 -2.60
C ALA A 543 -31.27 -18.74 -1.59
N TYR A 544 -30.16 -18.83 -0.86
CA TYR A 544 -29.75 -17.85 0.16
C TYR A 544 -28.38 -17.26 -0.16
N ALA A 545 -28.31 -15.93 -0.16
CA ALA A 545 -27.10 -15.17 -0.42
C ALA A 545 -26.94 -14.00 0.57
N ILE A 546 -25.71 -13.56 0.74
CA ILE A 546 -25.33 -12.45 1.61
C ILE A 546 -24.84 -11.28 0.75
N GLY A 547 -25.35 -10.09 1.08
CA GLY A 547 -24.82 -8.82 0.59
C GLY A 547 -23.86 -8.20 1.61
N ASP A 548 -22.72 -7.70 1.14
CA ASP A 548 -21.68 -7.06 1.95
C ASP A 548 -21.43 -5.60 1.52
N PHE A 549 -20.35 -5.00 2.02
CA PHE A 549 -19.97 -3.61 1.70
C PHE A 549 -19.65 -3.38 0.21
N HIS A 550 -19.38 -4.44 -0.54
CA HIS A 550 -19.03 -4.40 -1.95
C HIS A 550 -20.19 -4.81 -2.87
N THR A 551 -21.31 -5.29 -2.31
CA THR A 551 -22.53 -5.56 -3.06
C THR A 551 -23.09 -4.29 -3.66
N THR A 552 -23.55 -4.37 -4.91
CA THR A 552 -24.22 -3.25 -5.58
C THR A 552 -25.59 -3.66 -6.08
N VAL A 553 -26.53 -2.73 -5.98
CA VAL A 553 -27.89 -2.88 -6.50
C VAL A 553 -28.16 -1.75 -7.48
N SER A 554 -28.45 -2.11 -8.73
CA SER A 554 -28.73 -1.14 -9.78
C SER A 554 -29.88 -1.59 -10.67
N ARG A 555 -30.71 -0.65 -11.07
CA ARG A 555 -31.70 -0.83 -12.14
C ARG A 555 -31.09 -0.65 -13.53
N TYR A 556 -30.05 0.15 -13.62
CA TYR A 556 -29.33 0.45 -14.86
C TYR A 556 -27.85 0.12 -14.65
N PRO A 557 -27.46 -1.17 -14.66
CA PRO A 557 -26.07 -1.58 -14.53
C PRO A 557 -25.23 -1.01 -15.67
N GLN A 558 -24.06 -0.45 -15.35
CA GLN A 558 -23.10 0.00 -16.36
C GLN A 558 -22.47 -1.16 -17.14
N SER A 559 -22.53 -2.37 -16.59
CA SER A 559 -21.93 -3.54 -17.22
C SER A 559 -22.88 -4.16 -18.24
N LYS A 560 -22.36 -4.35 -19.46
CA LYS A 560 -23.13 -4.84 -20.60
C LYS A 560 -23.79 -6.20 -20.33
N TYR A 561 -23.05 -7.15 -19.76
CA TYR A 561 -23.55 -8.50 -19.51
C TYR A 561 -24.76 -8.54 -18.54
N LEU A 562 -24.83 -7.63 -17.56
CA LEU A 562 -26.00 -7.51 -16.69
C LEU A 562 -27.14 -6.73 -17.34
N GLN A 563 -26.83 -5.68 -18.10
CA GLN A 563 -27.84 -4.92 -18.81
C GLN A 563 -28.57 -5.77 -19.87
N ASP A 564 -27.82 -6.61 -20.59
CA ASP A 564 -28.37 -7.52 -21.59
C ASP A 564 -29.34 -8.53 -20.95
N GLU A 565 -28.97 -9.17 -19.84
CA GLU A 565 -29.85 -10.11 -19.12
C GLU A 565 -31.06 -9.40 -18.45
N LEU A 566 -30.86 -8.18 -17.93
CA LEU A 566 -31.96 -7.41 -17.33
C LEU A 566 -33.00 -7.03 -18.39
N ASN A 567 -32.56 -6.65 -19.59
CA ASN A 567 -33.46 -6.38 -20.73
C ASN A 567 -34.22 -7.64 -21.16
N GLU A 568 -33.56 -8.81 -21.16
CA GLU A 568 -34.21 -10.10 -21.45
C GLU A 568 -35.32 -10.39 -20.42
N LEU A 569 -35.02 -10.23 -19.13
CA LEU A 569 -35.98 -10.42 -18.04
C LEU A 569 -37.15 -9.42 -18.15
N GLU A 570 -36.90 -8.15 -18.43
CA GLU A 570 -37.96 -7.14 -18.63
C GLU A 570 -38.86 -7.47 -19.82
N ASN A 571 -38.30 -7.99 -20.92
CA ASN A 571 -39.10 -8.40 -22.08
C ASN A 571 -40.00 -9.60 -21.78
N ILE A 572 -39.48 -10.61 -21.06
CA ILE A 572 -40.27 -11.76 -20.61
C ILE A 572 -41.38 -11.31 -19.64
N LEU A 573 -41.09 -10.38 -18.75
CA LEU A 573 -42.06 -9.86 -17.79
C LEU A 573 -43.14 -8.98 -18.44
N LYS A 574 -42.87 -8.33 -19.58
CA LYS A 574 -43.90 -7.62 -20.36
C LYS A 574 -44.93 -8.57 -20.99
N THR A 575 -44.51 -9.76 -21.40
CA THR A 575 -45.40 -10.76 -22.01
C THR A 575 -46.15 -11.60 -20.99
N THR A 576 -45.72 -11.57 -19.72
CA THR A 576 -46.26 -12.42 -18.64
C THR A 576 -47.09 -11.57 -17.68
N ASP A 577 -48.11 -12.14 -17.02
CA ASP A 577 -48.87 -11.42 -16.00
C ASP A 577 -48.02 -11.20 -14.74
N LEU A 578 -47.34 -10.05 -14.69
CA LEU A 578 -46.50 -9.59 -13.58
C LEU A 578 -47.23 -9.64 -12.23
N LYS A 579 -48.53 -9.33 -12.19
CA LYS A 579 -49.29 -9.34 -10.92
C LYS A 579 -49.40 -10.76 -10.39
N SER A 580 -49.70 -11.72 -11.26
CA SER A 580 -49.78 -13.14 -10.88
C SER A 580 -48.45 -13.67 -10.31
N ILE A 581 -47.31 -13.30 -10.91
CA ILE A 581 -45.99 -13.75 -10.43
C ILE A 581 -45.71 -13.17 -9.05
N VAL A 582 -45.94 -11.86 -8.88
CA VAL A 582 -45.69 -11.18 -7.60
C VAL A 582 -46.58 -11.76 -6.50
N GLU A 583 -47.86 -12.01 -6.76
CA GLU A 583 -48.77 -12.60 -5.78
C GLU A 583 -48.39 -14.03 -5.39
N ILE A 584 -48.09 -14.89 -6.37
CA ILE A 584 -47.66 -16.28 -6.11
C ILE A 584 -46.36 -16.29 -5.29
N CYS A 585 -45.38 -15.46 -5.67
CA CYS A 585 -44.11 -15.37 -4.97
C CYS A 585 -44.30 -14.79 -3.55
N LYS A 586 -45.13 -13.75 -3.37
CA LYS A 586 -45.47 -13.21 -2.04
C LYS A 586 -46.12 -14.26 -1.16
N SER A 587 -47.10 -15.00 -1.67
CA SER A 587 -47.75 -16.09 -0.93
C SER A 587 -46.74 -17.15 -0.48
N ARG A 588 -45.83 -17.58 -1.37
CA ARG A 588 -44.76 -18.52 -1.03
C ARG A 588 -43.83 -17.97 0.06
N ILE A 589 -43.46 -16.70 -0.01
CA ILE A 589 -42.59 -16.05 0.97
C ILE A 589 -43.29 -15.96 2.34
N CYS A 590 -44.56 -15.55 2.39
CA CYS A 590 -45.34 -15.52 3.62
C CYS A 590 -45.43 -16.91 4.29
N ASN A 591 -45.62 -17.96 3.50
CA ASN A 591 -45.61 -19.34 3.99
C ASN A 591 -44.25 -19.81 4.50
N ILE A 592 -43.15 -19.19 4.05
CA ILE A 592 -41.79 -19.48 4.51
C ILE A 592 -41.48 -18.75 5.83
N ILE A 593 -41.89 -17.48 5.95
CA ILE A 593 -41.52 -16.60 7.08
C ILE A 593 -42.52 -16.75 8.24
N GLY A 594 -43.74 -17.22 7.99
CA GLY A 594 -44.82 -17.33 8.97
C GLY A 594 -45.64 -16.03 9.11
N PRO A 595 -46.77 -16.05 9.85
CA PRO A 595 -47.78 -14.96 9.87
C PRO A 595 -47.35 -13.69 10.64
N THR A 596 -46.08 -13.53 11.01
CA THR A 596 -45.57 -12.36 11.74
C THR A 596 -45.29 -11.13 10.86
N ALA A 597 -45.50 -11.20 9.54
CA ALA A 597 -45.11 -10.15 8.59
C ALA A 597 -46.21 -9.16 8.18
N GLU A 598 -47.51 -9.45 8.40
CA GLU A 598 -48.59 -8.56 7.94
C GLU A 598 -48.63 -7.19 8.63
N LYS A 599 -47.95 -7.04 9.79
CA LYS A 599 -47.86 -5.76 10.52
C LYS A 599 -46.76 -4.82 10.04
N LEU A 600 -45.94 -5.18 9.04
CA LEU A 600 -44.79 -4.35 8.61
C LEU A 600 -45.03 -3.50 7.36
N ASN A 601 -46.19 -3.65 6.70
CA ASN A 601 -46.55 -2.82 5.54
C ASN A 601 -47.33 -1.54 5.92
N SER A 602 -47.80 -1.39 7.15
CA SER A 602 -48.59 -0.20 7.57
C SER A 602 -47.75 0.99 8.03
N ASP A 603 -46.49 0.78 8.40
CA ASP A 603 -45.69 1.80 9.10
C ASP A 603 -44.68 2.52 8.18
N ILE A 604 -44.81 2.33 6.85
CA ILE A 604 -43.91 2.93 5.85
C ILE A 604 -44.39 4.33 5.41
N ASP A 605 -45.65 4.70 5.65
CA ASP A 605 -46.18 6.03 5.29
C ASP A 605 -45.80 7.16 6.27
N GLU A 606 -45.11 6.86 7.39
CA GLU A 606 -44.70 7.88 8.39
C GLU A 606 -43.20 8.18 8.47
N MET A 607 -42.36 7.61 7.59
CA MET A 607 -41.05 8.22 7.34
C MET A 607 -41.22 9.34 6.32
N ALA A 608 -41.70 10.48 6.82
CA ALA A 608 -41.74 11.74 6.11
C ALA A 608 -40.39 11.98 5.42
N CYS A 609 -40.40 11.74 4.12
CA CYS A 609 -39.61 12.48 3.16
C CYS A 609 -39.82 13.96 3.51
N SER A 610 -38.84 14.58 4.17
CA SER A 610 -38.74 16.03 4.18
C SER A 610 -38.85 16.45 2.72
N GLN A 611 -39.94 17.12 2.42
CA GLN A 611 -40.38 17.50 1.09
C GLN A 611 -39.20 18.11 0.34
N MET A 612 -38.80 17.50 -0.78
CA MET A 612 -38.18 18.24 -1.87
C MET A 612 -39.20 19.28 -2.30
N THR A 613 -39.03 20.52 -1.84
CA THR A 613 -39.80 21.64 -2.38
C THR A 613 -39.26 21.97 -3.77
N ALA A 614 -40.16 22.41 -4.66
CA ALA A 614 -39.91 22.70 -6.07
C ALA A 614 -38.89 23.83 -6.36
N THR A 615 -38.03 24.17 -5.40
CA THR A 615 -36.94 25.14 -5.47
C THR A 615 -35.60 24.54 -5.92
N ASP A 616 -35.43 23.21 -5.84
CA ASP A 616 -34.18 22.54 -6.20
C ASP A 616 -33.96 22.36 -7.72
N PHE A 617 -34.96 22.71 -8.55
CA PHE A 617 -34.84 22.67 -10.02
C PHE A 617 -34.23 23.96 -10.63
N VAL A 618 -34.03 25.02 -9.83
CA VAL A 618 -33.59 26.33 -10.34
C VAL A 618 -32.09 26.58 -10.14
N LEU A 619 -31.40 25.79 -9.30
CA LEU A 619 -29.95 25.97 -9.05
C LEU A 619 -29.02 25.20 -10.00
N LEU A 620 -29.56 24.36 -10.89
CA LEU A 620 -28.79 23.64 -11.92
C LEU A 620 -28.81 24.32 -13.31
N GLN A 621 -29.46 25.48 -13.45
CA GLN A 621 -29.50 26.25 -14.71
C GLN A 621 -28.68 27.56 -14.70
N CYS A 622 -27.95 27.88 -13.63
CA CYS A 622 -27.21 29.15 -13.51
C CYS A 622 -25.68 29.00 -13.54
N VAL A 623 -25.13 28.00 -14.23
CA VAL A 623 -23.66 27.88 -14.44
C VAL A 623 -23.22 28.27 -15.86
N ASP A 624 -24.13 28.60 -16.78
CA ASP A 624 -23.77 28.98 -18.16
C ASP A 624 -23.81 30.48 -18.46
N ASN A 625 -23.82 31.35 -17.44
CA ASN A 625 -23.61 32.78 -17.65
C ASN A 625 -22.69 33.35 -16.58
N LEU A 626 -21.39 33.21 -16.80
CA LEU A 626 -20.37 34.23 -16.49
C LEU A 626 -19.09 33.89 -17.26
N ILE A 627 -18.89 34.68 -18.31
CA ILE A 627 -17.60 34.99 -18.95
C ILE A 627 -16.61 35.48 -17.89
#